data_AF-A0A852T9I6-F1
#
_entry.id   AF-A0A852T9I6-F1
#
_cell.length_a   1.000
_cell.length_b   1.000
_cell.length_c   1.000
_cell.angle_alpha   90.00
_cell.angle_beta   90.00
_cell.angle_gamma   90.00
#
_symmetry.space_group_name_H-M   'P 1'
#
loop_
_entity.id
_entity.type
_entity.pdbx_description
1 polymer ?
#
loop_
_entity_poly.entity_id
_entity_poly.type
_entity_poly.pdbx_seq_one_letter_code
_entity_poly.pdbx_strand_id
1 'polypeptide(L)'
;METKQPDPVNFYKNLEKEWNKQIHLSANCLTFTHSLGKAVEHHLNHVVIQKKVINNWLSVFDIPKKEDLAQLAVRKVDCEERLDNLEETLYMLNIGLKSNHSRLKELNTSLRGMLCFFEYEVKDLKAVKIKSLKNELEELKSLFDD
;
A
#
# COMPACT_ATOMS: atom_id res chain seq x y z
N MET A 1 -7.58 -30.51 -75.47
CA MET A 1 -7.77 -29.12 -75.02
C MET A 1 -8.02 -29.16 -73.53
N GLU A 2 -6.97 -28.95 -72.73
CA GLU A 2 -7.10 -28.92 -71.27
C GLU A 2 -7.86 -27.66 -70.87
N THR A 3 -9.06 -27.84 -70.33
CA THR A 3 -9.82 -26.80 -69.65
C THR A 3 -9.03 -26.38 -68.42
N LYS A 4 -8.34 -25.24 -68.49
CA LYS A 4 -7.73 -24.59 -67.33
C LYS A 4 -8.81 -24.41 -66.26
N GLN A 5 -8.77 -25.22 -65.20
CA GLN A 5 -9.61 -25.00 -64.03
C GLN A 5 -9.30 -23.59 -63.50
N PRO A 6 -10.31 -22.73 -63.28
CA PRO A 6 -10.07 -21.42 -62.71
C PRO A 6 -9.46 -21.60 -61.32
N ASP A 7 -8.34 -20.91 -61.08
CA ASP A 7 -7.65 -20.88 -59.78
C ASP A 7 -8.67 -20.55 -58.68
N PRO A 8 -8.98 -21.50 -57.76
CA PRO A 8 -10.00 -21.31 -56.74
C PRO A 8 -9.74 -20.08 -55.87
N VAL A 9 -8.48 -19.72 -55.65
CA VAL A 9 -8.10 -18.54 -54.86
C VAL A 9 -8.54 -17.25 -55.56
N ASN A 10 -8.37 -17.18 -56.87
CA ASN A 10 -8.80 -16.02 -57.67
C ASN A 10 -10.32 -15.96 -57.79
N PHE A 11 -11.01 -17.10 -57.83
CA PHE A 11 -12.47 -17.15 -57.83
C PHE A 11 -13.06 -16.53 -56.55
N TYR A 12 -12.63 -16.98 -55.37
CA TYR A 12 -13.15 -16.45 -54.10
C TYR A 12 -12.80 -14.98 -53.88
N LYS A 13 -11.59 -14.54 -54.26
CA LYS A 13 -11.23 -13.11 -54.20
C LYS A 13 -12.10 -12.24 -55.10
N ASN A 14 -12.49 -12.73 -56.28
CA ASN A 14 -13.38 -12.00 -57.17
C ASN A 14 -14.82 -11.96 -56.64
N LEU A 15 -15.28 -13.04 -56.02
CA LEU A 15 -16.59 -13.10 -55.36
C LEU A 15 -16.65 -12.14 -54.17
N GLU A 16 -15.62 -12.12 -53.32
CA GLU A 16 -15.49 -11.17 -52.21
C GLU A 16 -15.50 -9.72 -52.69
N LYS A 17 -14.75 -9.40 -53.75
CA LYS A 17 -14.75 -8.07 -54.36
C LYS A 17 -16.13 -7.66 -54.87
N GLU A 18 -16.87 -8.57 -55.49
CA GLU A 18 -18.20 -8.28 -56.01
C GLU A 18 -19.19 -8.06 -54.87
N TRP A 19 -19.16 -8.89 -53.84
CA TRP A 19 -20.00 -8.69 -52.65
C TRP A 19 -19.67 -7.39 -51.92
N ASN A 20 -18.39 -7.06 -51.76
CA ASN A 20 -17.99 -5.79 -51.16
C ASN A 20 -18.50 -4.60 -51.97
N LYS A 21 -18.47 -4.65 -53.31
CA LYS A 21 -19.09 -3.59 -54.14
C LYS A 21 -20.59 -3.47 -53.88
N GLN A 22 -21.33 -4.58 -53.85
CA GLN A 22 -22.77 -4.57 -53.60
C GLN A 22 -23.11 -4.03 -52.20
N ILE A 23 -22.32 -4.41 -51.19
CA ILE A 23 -22.44 -3.88 -49.83
C ILE A 23 -22.14 -2.37 -49.82
N HIS A 24 -21.08 -1.92 -50.49
CA HIS A 24 -20.78 -0.48 -50.56
C HIS A 24 -21.88 0.31 -51.28
N LEU A 25 -22.44 -0.20 -52.36
CA LEU A 25 -23.54 0.47 -53.07
C LEU A 25 -24.79 0.62 -52.21
N SER A 26 -25.11 -0.40 -51.40
CA SER A 26 -26.29 -0.40 -50.53
C SER A 26 -26.06 0.34 -49.20
N ALA A 27 -24.85 0.27 -48.64
CA ALA A 27 -24.51 0.86 -47.35
C ALA A 27 -24.00 2.31 -47.44
N ASN A 28 -23.39 2.72 -48.55
CA ASN A 28 -22.89 4.09 -48.74
C ASN A 28 -23.97 5.04 -49.26
N CYS A 29 -25.15 5.01 -48.63
CA CYS A 29 -26.25 5.89 -48.96
C CYS A 29 -26.83 6.52 -47.68
N LEU A 30 -27.38 7.73 -47.83
CA LEU A 30 -27.97 8.46 -46.71
C LEU A 30 -29.10 7.68 -46.02
N THR A 31 -29.90 6.94 -46.80
CA THR A 31 -30.99 6.10 -46.28
C THR A 31 -30.49 5.00 -45.36
N PHE A 32 -29.38 4.35 -45.72
CA PHE A 32 -28.74 3.33 -44.89
C PHE A 32 -28.19 3.94 -43.60
N THR A 33 -27.41 5.03 -43.71
CA THR A 33 -26.83 5.71 -42.55
C THR A 33 -27.91 6.18 -41.57
N HIS A 34 -29.01 6.73 -42.08
CA HIS A 34 -30.14 7.17 -41.26
C HIS A 34 -30.85 6.01 -40.57
N SER A 35 -31.09 4.92 -41.30
CA SER A 35 -31.75 3.72 -40.75
C SER A 35 -30.88 3.03 -39.70
N LEU A 36 -29.56 2.95 -39.94
CA LEU A 36 -28.58 2.46 -38.98
C LEU A 36 -28.55 3.36 -37.74
N GLY A 37 -28.53 4.69 -37.91
CA GLY A 37 -28.59 5.64 -36.81
C GLY A 37 -29.82 5.43 -35.93
N LYS A 38 -31.01 5.28 -36.54
CA LYS A 38 -32.25 4.97 -35.82
C LYS A 38 -32.20 3.62 -35.10
N ALA A 39 -31.62 2.59 -35.73
CA ALA A 39 -31.48 1.27 -35.12
C ALA A 39 -30.55 1.32 -33.89
N VAL A 40 -29.43 2.06 -33.98
CA VAL A 40 -28.50 2.28 -32.87
C VAL A 40 -29.18 3.05 -31.74
N GLU A 41 -29.90 4.13 -32.05
CA GLU A 41 -30.63 4.91 -31.06
C GLU A 41 -31.72 4.08 -30.35
N HIS A 42 -32.47 3.28 -31.11
CA HIS A 42 -33.45 2.35 -30.55
C HIS A 42 -32.78 1.33 -29.62
N HIS A 43 -31.64 0.77 -30.03
CA HIS A 43 -30.88 -0.17 -29.20
C HIS A 43 -30.39 0.50 -27.91
N LEU A 44 -29.86 1.72 -27.97
CA LEU A 44 -29.44 2.47 -26.79
C LEU A 44 -30.60 2.70 -25.81
N ASN A 45 -31.76 3.12 -26.32
CA ASN A 45 -32.96 3.29 -25.51
C ASN A 45 -33.40 1.97 -24.85
N HIS A 46 -33.38 0.87 -25.61
CA HIS A 46 -33.70 -0.45 -25.10
C HIS A 46 -32.73 -0.88 -23.98
N VAL A 47 -31.42 -0.67 -24.15
CA VAL A 47 -30.42 -0.96 -23.12
C VAL A 47 -30.65 -0.15 -21.85
N VAL A 48 -31.00 1.14 -21.96
CA VAL A 48 -31.32 2.00 -20.80
C VAL A 48 -32.54 1.46 -20.04
N ILE A 49 -33.61 1.11 -20.76
CA ILE A 49 -34.83 0.56 -20.16
C ILE A 49 -34.52 -0.77 -19.48
N GLN A 50 -33.81 -1.68 -20.15
CA GLN A 50 -33.43 -2.97 -19.57
C GLN A 50 -32.59 -2.82 -18.32
N LYS A 51 -31.57 -1.93 -18.32
CA LYS A 51 -30.78 -1.63 -17.12
C LYS A 51 -31.65 -1.14 -15.98
N LYS A 52 -32.62 -0.26 -16.24
CA LYS A 52 -33.55 0.23 -15.22
C LYS A 52 -34.42 -0.89 -14.64
N VAL A 53 -34.97 -1.75 -15.49
CA VAL A 53 -35.78 -2.90 -15.06
C VAL A 53 -34.96 -3.88 -14.23
N ILE A 54 -33.77 -4.25 -14.71
CA ILE A 54 -32.85 -5.15 -14.00
C ILE A 54 -32.49 -4.55 -12.64
N ASN A 55 -32.03 -3.31 -12.60
CA ASN A 55 -31.66 -2.65 -11.35
C ASN A 55 -32.83 -2.52 -10.37
N ASN A 56 -34.06 -2.34 -10.86
CA ASN A 56 -35.25 -2.34 -10.02
C ASN A 56 -35.49 -3.72 -9.39
N TRP A 57 -35.45 -4.79 -10.18
CA TRP A 57 -35.59 -6.15 -9.65
C TRP A 57 -34.48 -6.52 -8.67
N LEU A 58 -33.23 -6.16 -8.98
CA LEU A 58 -32.12 -6.35 -8.04
C LEU A 58 -32.37 -5.63 -6.72
N SER A 59 -32.85 -4.37 -6.74
CA SER A 59 -33.24 -3.67 -5.49
C SER A 59 -34.38 -4.40 -4.74
N VAL A 60 -35.42 -4.85 -5.44
CA VAL A 60 -36.59 -5.50 -4.84
C VAL A 60 -36.21 -6.80 -4.13
N PHE A 61 -35.26 -7.54 -4.69
CA PHE A 61 -34.75 -8.78 -4.10
C PHE A 61 -33.54 -8.58 -3.18
N ASP A 62 -33.17 -7.32 -2.89
CA ASP A 62 -31.98 -6.97 -2.09
C ASP A 62 -30.67 -7.61 -2.61
N ILE A 63 -30.55 -7.68 -3.94
CA ILE A 63 -29.38 -8.22 -4.63
C ILE A 63 -28.45 -7.05 -5.00
N PRO A 64 -27.14 -7.11 -4.69
CA PRO A 64 -26.19 -6.08 -5.06
C PRO A 64 -26.12 -5.82 -6.57
N LYS A 65 -26.04 -4.54 -6.94
CA LYS A 65 -25.86 -4.11 -8.33
C LYS A 65 -24.39 -4.10 -8.71
N LYS A 66 -24.14 -3.93 -10.00
CA LYS A 66 -22.78 -3.77 -10.53
C LYS A 66 -22.03 -2.63 -9.84
N GLU A 67 -22.71 -1.52 -9.59
CA GLU A 67 -22.11 -0.34 -8.93
C GLU A 67 -21.73 -0.65 -7.48
N ASP A 68 -22.54 -1.41 -6.76
CA ASP A 68 -22.26 -1.82 -5.38
C ASP A 68 -21.03 -2.74 -5.33
N LEU A 69 -20.95 -3.69 -6.26
CA LEU A 69 -19.79 -4.57 -6.40
C LEU A 69 -18.52 -3.81 -6.78
N ALA A 70 -18.63 -2.80 -7.66
CA ALA A 70 -17.51 -1.95 -8.02
C ALA A 70 -17.01 -1.12 -6.83
N GLN A 71 -17.93 -0.55 -6.04
CA GLN A 71 -17.56 0.17 -4.81
C GLN A 71 -16.93 -0.76 -3.78
N LEU A 72 -17.42 -1.99 -3.64
CA LEU A 72 -16.82 -3.00 -2.76
C LEU A 72 -15.40 -3.35 -3.22
N ALA A 73 -15.17 -3.50 -4.52
CA ALA A 73 -13.84 -3.78 -5.06
C ALA A 73 -12.86 -2.63 -4.77
N VAL A 74 -13.28 -1.37 -4.95
CA VAL A 74 -12.46 -0.19 -4.59
C VAL A 74 -12.12 -0.21 -3.10
N ARG A 75 -13.12 -0.37 -2.22
CA ARG A 75 -12.89 -0.43 -0.77
C ARG A 75 -11.96 -1.58 -0.37
N LYS A 76 -12.03 -2.71 -1.07
CA LYS A 76 -11.14 -3.85 -0.83
C LYS A 76 -9.68 -3.45 -1.10
N VAL A 77 -9.40 -2.83 -2.25
CA VAL A 77 -8.06 -2.35 -2.60
C VAL A 77 -7.57 -1.31 -1.59
N ASP A 78 -8.41 -0.34 -1.22
CA ASP A 78 -8.05 0.67 -0.23
C ASP A 78 -7.70 0.04 1.14
N CYS A 79 -8.43 -1.00 1.55
CA CYS A 79 -8.15 -1.72 2.79
C CYS A 79 -6.83 -2.50 2.73
N GLU A 80 -6.53 -3.13 1.59
CA GLU A 80 -5.25 -3.83 1.37
C GLU A 80 -4.09 -2.84 1.48
N GLU A 81 -4.16 -1.70 0.79
CA GLU A 81 -3.12 -0.66 0.88
C GLU A 81 -2.94 -0.13 2.32
N ARG A 82 -4.04 0.04 3.07
CA ARG A 82 -3.97 0.46 4.48
C ARG A 82 -3.34 -0.59 5.39
N LEU A 83 -3.58 -1.88 5.11
CA LEU A 83 -2.96 -2.97 5.87
C LEU A 83 -1.45 -3.02 5.63
N ASP A 84 -1.03 -2.91 4.37
CA ASP A 84 0.39 -2.90 4.02
C ASP A 84 1.13 -1.74 4.70
N ASN A 85 0.55 -0.53 4.68
CA ASN A 85 1.08 0.64 5.37
C ASN A 85 1.18 0.44 6.90
N LEU A 86 0.19 -0.21 7.50
CA LEU A 86 0.21 -0.51 8.94
C LEU A 86 1.31 -1.53 9.28
N GLU A 87 1.49 -2.54 8.44
CA GLU A 87 2.55 -3.54 8.62
C GLU A 87 3.94 -2.91 8.54
N GLU A 88 4.18 -2.06 7.54
CA GLU A 88 5.44 -1.31 7.41
C GLU A 88 5.69 -0.40 8.62
N THR A 89 4.65 0.32 9.06
CA THR A 89 4.74 1.20 10.23
C THR A 89 5.08 0.41 11.50
N LEU A 90 4.43 -0.73 11.72
CA LEU A 90 4.70 -1.61 12.86
C LEU A 90 6.13 -2.16 12.82
N TYR A 91 6.59 -2.57 11.64
CA TYR A 91 7.95 -3.04 11.46
C TYR A 91 8.98 -1.96 11.83
N MET A 92 8.81 -0.74 11.33
CA MET A 92 9.70 0.39 11.62
C MET A 92 9.68 0.77 13.11
N LEU A 93 8.50 0.79 13.73
CA LEU A 93 8.37 1.05 15.17
C LEU A 93 9.08 -0.03 16.00
N ASN A 94 8.97 -1.31 15.62
CA ASN A 94 9.64 -2.40 16.31
C ASN A 94 11.17 -2.29 16.21
N ILE A 95 11.70 -1.92 15.05
CA ILE A 95 13.13 -1.63 14.89
C ILE A 95 13.55 -0.48 15.81
N GLY A 96 12.80 0.63 15.79
CA GLY A 96 13.06 1.80 16.63
C GLY A 96 13.06 1.45 18.12
N LEU A 97 12.07 0.67 18.57
CA LEU A 97 11.97 0.23 19.96
C LEU A 97 13.17 -0.62 20.39
N LYS A 98 13.58 -1.58 19.55
CA LYS A 98 14.76 -2.42 19.83
C LYS A 98 16.04 -1.59 19.93
N SER A 99 16.23 -0.63 19.03
CA SER A 99 17.39 0.28 19.06
C SER A 99 17.40 1.12 20.32
N ASN A 100 16.26 1.74 20.65
CA ASN A 100 16.11 2.55 21.87
C ASN A 100 16.36 1.73 23.13
N HIS A 101 15.85 0.50 23.18
CA HIS A 101 16.07 -0.41 24.30
C HIS A 101 17.56 -0.73 24.49
N SER A 102 18.31 -1.00 23.41
CA SER A 102 19.76 -1.22 23.47
C SER A 102 20.49 0.00 24.04
N ARG A 103 20.19 1.19 23.51
CA ARG A 103 20.80 2.45 23.98
C ARG A 103 20.49 2.73 25.44
N LEU A 104 19.28 2.42 25.89
CA LEU A 104 18.87 2.61 27.28
C LEU A 104 19.62 1.65 28.22
N LYS A 105 19.87 0.41 27.76
CA LYS A 105 20.69 -0.57 28.49
C LYS A 105 22.16 -0.15 28.59
N GLU A 106 22.73 0.36 27.51
CA GLU A 106 24.08 0.93 27.50
C GLU A 106 24.20 2.12 28.46
N LEU A 107 23.25 3.05 28.41
CA LEU A 107 23.21 4.21 29.30
C LEU A 107 23.10 3.80 30.76
N ASN A 108 22.21 2.85 31.08
CA ASN A 108 22.06 2.34 32.44
C ASN A 108 23.35 1.68 32.95
N THR A 109 24.06 0.97 32.09
CA THR A 109 25.35 0.34 32.42
C THR A 109 26.43 1.40 32.68
N SER A 110 26.49 2.44 31.84
CA SER A 110 27.41 3.57 32.01
C SER A 110 27.14 4.35 33.30
N LEU A 111 25.88 4.67 33.58
CA LEU A 111 25.47 5.36 34.81
C LEU A 111 25.81 4.54 36.06
N ARG A 112 25.58 3.23 36.03
CA ARG A 112 25.97 2.33 37.13
C ARG A 112 27.49 2.35 37.35
N GLY A 113 28.27 2.36 36.26
CA GLY A 113 29.73 2.49 36.33
C GLY A 113 30.18 3.80 36.99
N MET A 114 29.59 4.94 36.59
CA MET A 114 29.87 6.24 37.22
C MET A 114 29.49 6.26 38.70
N LEU A 115 28.34 5.67 39.06
CA LEU A 115 27.89 5.62 40.45
C LEU A 115 28.87 4.82 41.32
N CYS A 116 29.34 3.66 40.84
CA CYS A 116 30.40 2.90 41.51
C CYS A 116 31.70 3.72 41.66
N PHE A 117 32.10 4.47 40.63
CA PHE A 117 33.28 5.32 40.69
C PHE A 117 33.14 6.40 41.78
N PHE A 118 32.01 7.12 41.81
CA PHE A 118 31.77 8.14 42.82
C PHE A 118 31.67 7.56 44.23
N GLU A 119 31.04 6.39 44.41
CA GLU A 119 31.01 5.71 45.70
C GLU A 119 32.41 5.35 46.20
N TYR A 120 33.31 4.95 45.30
CA TYR A 120 34.70 4.67 45.63
C TYR A 120 35.46 5.96 46.00
N GLU A 121 35.34 7.00 45.18
CA GLU A 121 36.01 8.30 45.41
C GLU A 121 35.58 8.94 46.73
N VAL A 122 34.27 8.90 47.06
CA VAL A 122 33.76 9.40 48.34
C VAL A 122 34.29 8.59 49.52
N LYS A 123 34.42 7.26 49.40
CA LYS A 123 35.01 6.42 50.45
C LYS A 123 36.49 6.74 50.66
N ASP A 124 37.24 6.90 49.58
CA ASP A 124 38.67 7.24 49.62
C ASP A 124 38.90 8.61 50.26
N LEU A 125 38.17 9.63 49.82
CA LEU A 125 38.22 10.98 50.40
C LEU A 125 37.91 10.98 51.91
N LYS A 126 36.91 10.20 52.34
CA LYS A 126 36.59 10.04 53.76
C LYS A 126 37.74 9.37 54.53
N ALA A 127 38.34 8.32 53.97
CA ALA A 127 39.47 7.63 54.59
C ALA A 127 40.70 8.55 54.72
N VAL A 128 41.03 9.30 53.66
CA VAL A 128 42.09 10.32 53.67
C VAL A 128 41.81 11.38 54.73
N LYS A 129 40.58 11.90 54.81
CA LYS A 129 40.23 12.94 55.79
C LYS A 129 40.30 12.42 57.23
N ILE A 130 39.84 11.20 57.49
CA ILE A 130 39.96 10.56 58.82
C ILE A 130 41.44 10.41 59.21
N LYS A 131 42.30 9.99 58.27
CA LYS A 131 43.74 9.84 58.52
C LYS A 131 44.39 11.20 58.84
N SER A 132 44.06 12.26 58.09
CA SER A 132 44.52 13.63 58.37
C SER A 132 44.14 14.07 59.78
N LEU A 133 42.86 13.95 60.14
CA LEU A 133 42.36 14.33 61.45
C LEU A 133 43.00 13.53 62.59
N LYS A 134 43.29 12.24 62.36
CA LYS A 134 44.00 11.42 63.34
C LYS A 134 45.43 11.92 63.58
N ASN A 135 46.15 12.24 62.50
CA ASN A 135 47.51 12.79 62.60
C ASN A 135 47.50 14.14 63.32
N GLU A 136 46.59 15.05 62.94
CA GLU A 136 46.42 16.36 63.60
C GLU A 136 46.13 16.22 65.10
N LEU A 137 45.34 15.21 65.49
CA LEU A 137 45.03 14.92 66.90
C LEU A 137 46.24 14.38 67.67
N GLU A 138 47.04 13.49 67.05
CA GLU A 138 48.28 12.99 67.64
C GLU A 138 49.31 14.10 67.84
N GLU A 139 49.46 14.98 66.85
CA GLU A 139 50.29 16.19 66.96
C GLU A 139 49.82 17.09 68.10
N LEU A 140 48.52 17.38 68.18
CA LEU A 140 47.96 18.19 69.26
C LEU A 140 48.21 17.57 70.63
N LYS A 141 48.04 16.24 70.76
CA LYS A 141 48.28 15.52 72.01
C LYS A 141 49.72 15.66 72.48
N SER A 142 50.68 15.58 71.55
CA SER A 142 52.11 15.76 71.86
C SER A 142 52.45 17.15 72.41
N LEU A 143 51.65 18.18 72.11
CA LEU A 143 51.83 19.53 72.64
C LEU A 143 51.38 19.69 74.10
N PHE A 144 50.66 18.72 74.66
CA PHE A 144 50.15 18.75 76.03
C PHE A 144 50.78 17.67 76.94
N ASP A 145 51.69 16.86 76.40
CA ASP A 145 52.43 15.81 77.14
C ASP A 145 53.82 16.30 77.65
N ASP A 146 54.06 17.63 77.63
CA ASP A 146 55.09 18.37 78.41
C ASP A 146 54.45 19.07 79.63
#